data_AF-A0AA35TKI9-F1
#
_entry.id   AF-A0AA35TKI9-F1
#
_cell.length_a   1.000
_cell.length_b   1.000
_cell.length_c   1.000
_cell.angle_alpha   90.00
_cell.angle_beta   90.00
_cell.angle_gamma   90.00
#
_symmetry.space_group_name_H-M   'P 1'
#
loop_
_entity.id
_entity.type
_entity.pdbx_description
1 polymer ?
#
loop_
_entity_poly.entity_id
_entity_poly.type
_entity_poly.pdbx_seq_one_letter_code
_entity_poly.pdbx_strand_id
1 'polypeptide(L)'
;MAITTLVLTVPISGELQRVATGLVFVFARQPPPLTLLYLCSSSLSYQWPLCNVCYIIISMFVCRFSLAKKCTNEGRALMQLDFQQYRTKVEKISGIRPLPYHQYVEDYIKAYYLSETDTEEWIRKHTEYSSKQLQSLVVTGVGSRITKRSRQRLLTVIEELEKRK
;
A
#
# COMPACT_ATOMS: atom_id res chain seq x y z
N MET A 1 10.47 -41.80 20.31
CA MET A 1 11.78 -41.24 19.91
C MET A 1 11.53 -40.27 18.76
N ALA A 2 11.05 -39.07 19.05
CA ALA A 2 11.86 -37.85 19.23
C ALA A 2 12.64 -37.49 17.96
N ILE A 3 11.96 -36.86 17.01
CA ILE A 3 12.58 -36.13 15.90
C ILE A 3 13.15 -34.84 16.48
N THR A 4 14.45 -34.72 16.30
CA THR A 4 15.35 -33.65 16.69
C THR A 4 14.78 -32.27 16.37
N THR A 5 14.39 -31.55 17.41
CA THR A 5 14.09 -30.11 17.37
C THR A 5 15.42 -29.37 17.36
N LEU A 6 15.80 -28.81 16.22
CA LEU A 6 16.96 -27.94 16.13
C LEU A 6 16.77 -26.93 14.99
N VAL A 7 15.98 -25.89 15.24
CA VAL A 7 16.26 -24.58 14.64
C VAL A 7 16.17 -23.53 15.73
N LEU A 8 17.36 -23.11 16.09
CA LEU A 8 17.76 -22.00 16.93
C LEU A 8 17.03 -20.69 16.58
N THR A 9 16.43 -20.10 17.62
CA THR A 9 16.51 -18.67 18.02
C THR A 9 16.87 -17.64 16.95
N VAL A 10 15.87 -16.82 16.57
CA VAL A 10 16.10 -15.44 16.12
C VAL A 10 15.58 -14.50 17.22
N PRO A 11 16.41 -13.58 17.75
CA PRO A 11 15.99 -12.62 18.76
C PRO A 11 15.31 -11.45 18.05
N ILE A 12 14.00 -11.28 18.26
CA ILE A 12 13.27 -10.09 17.80
C ILE A 12 12.83 -9.30 19.03
N SER A 13 13.19 -8.02 19.01
CA SER A 13 13.08 -7.01 20.05
C SER A 13 11.79 -7.06 20.89
N GLY A 14 11.95 -6.89 22.20
CA GLY A 14 11.03 -7.28 23.29
C GLY A 14 9.70 -6.53 23.42
N GLU A 15 9.28 -5.72 22.46
CA GLU A 15 8.00 -5.00 22.53
C GLU A 15 6.87 -5.65 21.72
N LEU A 16 7.18 -6.44 20.68
CA LEU A 16 6.16 -7.13 19.89
C LEU A 16 5.59 -8.39 20.59
N GLN A 17 6.30 -8.91 21.60
CA GLN A 17 5.93 -10.14 22.29
C GLN A 17 4.75 -9.95 23.25
N ARG A 18 4.53 -8.74 23.79
CA ARG A 18 3.44 -8.44 24.74
C ARG A 18 2.07 -8.33 24.08
N VAL A 19 1.99 -7.79 22.86
CA VAL A 19 0.71 -7.69 22.13
C VAL A 19 0.28 -9.07 21.62
N ALA A 20 1.24 -9.89 21.17
CA ALA A 20 0.97 -11.24 20.70
C ALA A 20 0.59 -12.22 21.83
N THR A 21 1.16 -12.10 23.03
CA THR A 21 0.77 -12.96 24.16
C THR A 21 -0.53 -12.55 24.84
N GLY A 22 -0.89 -11.25 24.81
CA GLY A 22 -2.14 -10.76 25.39
C GLY A 22 -3.39 -11.24 24.64
N LEU A 23 -3.32 -11.32 23.30
CA LEU A 23 -4.46 -11.74 22.47
C LEU A 23 -4.68 -13.26 22.46
N VAL A 24 -3.62 -14.05 22.73
CA VAL A 24 -3.70 -15.52 22.79
C VAL A 24 -4.38 -16.02 24.08
N PHE A 25 -4.31 -15.26 25.18
CA PHE A 25 -4.80 -15.73 26.48
C PHE A 25 -6.33 -15.69 26.65
N VAL A 26 -7.06 -14.88 25.87
CA VAL A 26 -8.52 -14.75 26.01
C VAL A 26 -9.29 -15.92 25.36
N PHE A 27 -8.65 -16.68 24.45
CA PHE A 27 -9.30 -17.79 23.73
C PHE A 27 -9.00 -19.19 24.31
N ALA A 28 -8.45 -19.28 25.53
CA ALA A 28 -8.04 -20.55 26.14
C ALA A 28 -9.10 -21.16 27.08
N ARG A 29 -10.34 -21.38 26.63
CA ARG A 29 -11.32 -22.17 27.42
C ARG A 29 -12.08 -23.29 26.71
N GLN A 30 -11.60 -23.73 25.55
CA GLN A 30 -11.83 -25.11 25.09
C GLN A 30 -10.63 -25.55 24.25
N PRO A 31 -10.10 -26.78 24.43
CA PRO A 31 -9.02 -27.28 23.59
C PRO A 31 -9.61 -27.72 22.23
N PRO A 32 -9.34 -27.02 21.11
CA PRO A 32 -9.59 -27.61 19.80
C PRO A 32 -8.59 -28.75 19.55
N PRO A 33 -8.96 -29.74 18.71
CA PRO A 33 -8.07 -30.85 18.36
C PRO A 33 -6.76 -30.33 17.75
N LEU A 34 -5.65 -30.98 18.11
CA LEU A 34 -4.26 -30.62 17.79
C LEU A 34 -3.96 -30.41 16.28
N THR A 35 -4.86 -30.81 15.39
CA THR A 35 -4.80 -30.56 13.94
C THR A 35 -5.04 -29.09 13.55
N LEU A 36 -5.84 -28.35 14.33
CA LEU A 36 -6.18 -26.95 14.02
C LEU A 36 -5.01 -25.99 14.31
N LEU A 37 -4.18 -26.29 15.31
CA LEU A 37 -2.98 -25.52 15.65
C LEU A 37 -1.88 -25.67 14.58
N TYR A 38 -1.75 -26.84 13.94
CA TYR A 38 -0.79 -27.09 12.86
C TYR A 38 -1.16 -26.40 11.53
N LEU A 39 -2.46 -26.30 11.24
CA LEU A 39 -2.94 -25.51 10.10
C LEU A 39 -2.71 -24.02 10.34
N CYS A 40 -2.92 -23.53 11.56
CA CYS A 40 -2.68 -22.13 11.94
C CYS A 40 -1.21 -21.71 11.75
N SER A 41 -0.24 -22.58 12.11
CA SER A 41 1.19 -22.31 11.90
C SER A 41 1.64 -22.45 10.44
N SER A 42 0.98 -23.31 9.65
CA SER A 42 1.25 -23.45 8.21
C SER A 42 0.69 -22.28 7.39
N SER A 43 -0.52 -21.81 7.72
CA SER A 43 -1.17 -20.67 7.05
C SER A 43 -0.47 -19.33 7.33
N LEU A 44 0.09 -19.15 8.54
CA LEU A 44 0.82 -17.92 8.89
C LEU A 44 2.17 -17.81 8.15
N SER A 45 2.77 -18.93 7.75
CA SER A 45 4.05 -18.97 7.01
C SER A 45 3.94 -18.38 5.60
N TYR A 46 2.80 -18.57 4.93
CA TYR A 46 2.54 -18.01 3.58
C TYR A 46 1.96 -16.60 3.60
N GLN A 47 1.43 -16.16 4.74
CA GLN A 47 0.85 -14.83 4.91
C GLN A 47 1.89 -13.71 4.75
N TRP A 48 3.07 -13.87 5.35
CA TRP A 48 4.13 -12.85 5.32
C TRP A 48 4.72 -12.64 3.90
N PRO A 49 5.07 -13.70 3.15
CA PRO A 49 5.45 -13.57 1.73
C PRO A 49 4.35 -12.94 0.88
N LEU A 50 3.09 -13.30 1.12
CA LEU A 50 1.95 -12.78 0.36
C LEU A 50 1.74 -11.28 0.62
N CYS A 51 1.85 -10.83 1.86
CA CYS A 51 1.84 -9.41 2.21
C CYS A 51 3.00 -8.65 1.54
N ASN A 52 4.21 -9.23 1.51
CA ASN A 52 5.37 -8.60 0.87
C ASN A 52 5.19 -8.49 -0.66
N VAL A 53 4.67 -9.54 -1.31
CA VAL A 53 4.37 -9.52 -2.74
C VAL A 53 3.26 -8.50 -3.07
N CYS A 54 2.20 -8.45 -2.26
CA CYS A 54 1.14 -7.45 -2.43
C CYS A 54 1.70 -6.03 -2.31
N TYR A 55 2.59 -5.78 -1.33
CA TYR A 55 3.25 -4.49 -1.16
C TYR A 55 4.07 -4.10 -2.40
N ILE A 56 4.89 -5.00 -2.94
CA ILE A 56 5.69 -4.73 -4.14
C ILE A 56 4.79 -4.40 -5.33
N ILE A 57 3.73 -5.19 -5.57
CA ILE A 57 2.81 -4.94 -6.68
C ILE A 57 2.10 -3.59 -6.52
N ILE A 58 1.65 -3.26 -5.30
CA ILE A 58 1.04 -1.96 -4.97
C ILE A 58 1.99 -0.80 -5.29
N SER A 59 3.26 -0.88 -4.87
CA SER A 59 4.26 0.13 -5.21
C SER A 59 4.50 0.20 -6.73
N MET A 60 4.49 -0.93 -7.43
CA MET A 60 4.62 -0.97 -8.89
C MET A 60 3.47 -0.28 -9.61
N PHE A 61 2.23 -0.38 -9.12
CA PHE A 61 1.09 0.35 -9.69
C PHE A 61 1.32 1.86 -9.67
N VAL A 62 1.69 2.42 -8.52
CA VAL A 62 1.94 3.87 -8.39
C VAL A 62 3.12 4.31 -9.26
N CYS A 63 4.22 3.55 -9.24
CA CYS A 63 5.34 3.80 -10.14
C CYS A 63 4.91 3.76 -11.61
N ARG A 64 4.08 2.81 -12.01
CA ARG A 64 3.62 2.68 -13.39
C ARG A 64 2.72 3.83 -13.81
N PHE A 65 1.77 4.22 -12.95
CA PHE A 65 0.88 5.35 -13.21
C PHE A 65 1.66 6.66 -13.33
N SER A 66 2.69 6.87 -12.50
CA SER A 66 3.53 8.06 -12.59
C SER A 66 4.35 8.15 -13.88
N LEU A 67 4.65 7.04 -14.54
CA LEU A 67 5.39 7.04 -15.80
C LEU A 67 4.48 7.23 -17.03
N ALA A 68 3.16 7.37 -16.85
CA ALA A 68 2.24 7.64 -17.94
C ALA A 68 2.45 9.07 -18.48
N LYS A 69 2.67 9.20 -19.79
CA LYS A 69 2.93 10.51 -20.44
C LYS A 69 1.68 11.38 -20.60
N LYS A 70 0.51 10.74 -20.74
CA LYS A 70 -0.79 11.38 -20.91
C LYS A 70 -1.82 10.55 -20.16
N CYS A 71 -2.71 11.23 -19.43
CA CYS A 71 -3.76 10.59 -18.65
C CYS A 71 -5.09 11.26 -19.03
N THR A 72 -5.82 10.63 -19.95
CA THR A 72 -7.15 11.09 -20.36
C THR A 72 -8.20 10.69 -19.31
N ASN A 73 -9.43 11.19 -19.43
CA ASN A 73 -10.52 10.77 -18.53
C ASN A 73 -10.72 9.25 -18.60
N GLU A 74 -10.69 8.70 -19.80
CA GLU A 74 -10.81 7.25 -20.07
C GLU A 74 -9.64 6.49 -19.45
N GLY A 75 -8.41 7.01 -19.60
CA GLY A 75 -7.23 6.43 -18.99
C GLY A 75 -7.30 6.36 -17.46
N ARG A 76 -7.85 7.40 -16.81
CA ARG A 76 -8.06 7.39 -15.34
C ARG A 76 -9.10 6.37 -14.91
N ALA A 77 -10.19 6.25 -15.65
CA ALA A 77 -11.21 5.25 -15.38
C ALA A 77 -10.63 3.83 -15.48
N LEU A 78 -9.76 3.59 -16.47
CA LEU A 78 -9.03 2.32 -16.59
C LEU A 78 -8.04 2.09 -15.44
N MET A 79 -7.29 3.09 -14.99
CA MET A 79 -6.40 2.95 -13.81
C MET A 79 -7.18 2.50 -12.56
N GLN A 80 -8.36 3.10 -12.34
CA GLN A 80 -9.24 2.72 -11.23
C GLN A 80 -9.78 1.29 -11.41
N LEU A 81 -10.19 0.92 -12.62
CA LEU A 81 -10.68 -0.41 -12.94
C LEU A 81 -9.59 -1.48 -12.77
N ASP A 82 -8.36 -1.23 -13.24
CA ASP A 82 -7.22 -2.13 -13.09
C ASP A 82 -6.96 -2.45 -11.62
N PHE A 83 -6.95 -1.42 -10.76
CA PHE A 83 -6.73 -1.60 -9.34
C PHE A 83 -7.90 -2.34 -8.65
N GLN A 84 -9.14 -2.03 -9.02
CA GLN A 84 -10.34 -2.72 -8.49
C GLN A 84 -10.36 -4.21 -8.88
N GLN A 85 -10.00 -4.52 -10.12
CA GLN A 85 -9.90 -5.90 -10.58
C GLN A 85 -8.77 -6.65 -9.87
N TYR A 86 -7.60 -6.02 -9.74
CA TYR A 86 -6.47 -6.57 -8.99
C TYR A 86 -6.89 -6.89 -7.56
N ARG A 87 -7.45 -5.92 -6.85
CA ARG A 87 -7.93 -6.06 -5.47
C ARG A 87 -8.92 -7.22 -5.33
N THR A 88 -9.96 -7.24 -6.16
CA THR A 88 -11.00 -8.28 -6.08
C THR A 88 -10.44 -9.69 -6.35
N LYS A 89 -9.50 -9.82 -7.30
CA LYS A 89 -8.87 -11.11 -7.61
C LYS A 89 -7.94 -11.56 -6.49
N VAL A 90 -7.10 -10.67 -5.97
CA VAL A 90 -6.19 -11.00 -4.87
C VAL A 90 -6.96 -11.36 -3.61
N GLU A 91 -7.98 -10.58 -3.23
CA GLU A 91 -8.82 -10.87 -2.07
C GLU A 91 -9.54 -12.24 -2.19
N LYS A 92 -9.84 -12.71 -3.41
CA LYS A 92 -10.41 -14.05 -3.66
C LYS A 92 -9.37 -15.17 -3.55
N ILE A 93 -8.14 -14.94 -4.02
CA ILE A 93 -7.07 -15.95 -4.02
C ILE A 93 -6.42 -16.07 -2.65
N SER A 94 -6.16 -14.94 -1.98
CA SER A 94 -5.47 -14.89 -0.70
C SER A 94 -6.39 -15.12 0.51
N GLY A 95 -7.68 -14.83 0.36
CA GLY A 95 -8.62 -14.79 1.48
C GLY A 95 -8.39 -13.64 2.47
N ILE A 96 -7.40 -12.77 2.23
CA ILE A 96 -7.08 -11.62 3.08
C ILE A 96 -8.00 -10.46 2.72
N ARG A 97 -8.82 -10.01 3.67
CA ARG A 97 -9.67 -8.82 3.51
C ARG A 97 -9.65 -7.95 4.78
N PRO A 98 -9.47 -6.62 4.66
CA PRO A 98 -9.14 -5.87 3.43
C PRO A 98 -7.67 -6.07 3.00
N LEU A 99 -7.39 -5.89 1.70
CA LEU A 99 -6.02 -5.95 1.18
C LEU A 99 -5.13 -4.89 1.88
N PRO A 100 -3.98 -5.24 2.48
CA PRO A 100 -3.12 -4.24 3.12
C PRO A 100 -2.56 -3.25 2.09
N TYR A 101 -2.33 -2.00 2.50
CA TYR A 101 -1.78 -0.92 1.66
C TYR A 101 -2.62 -0.51 0.43
N HIS A 102 -3.85 -1.00 0.29
CA HIS A 102 -4.70 -0.62 -0.85
C HIS A 102 -4.96 0.89 -0.97
N GLN A 103 -5.09 1.57 0.18
CA GLN A 103 -5.33 3.01 0.28
C GLN A 103 -4.23 3.83 -0.42
N TYR A 104 -2.98 3.38 -0.37
CA TYR A 104 -1.85 4.07 -1.01
C TYR A 104 -2.04 4.26 -2.53
N VAL A 105 -2.62 3.27 -3.22
CA VAL A 105 -2.90 3.39 -4.66
C VAL A 105 -4.22 4.13 -4.89
N GLU A 106 -5.25 3.81 -4.11
CA GLU A 106 -6.57 4.44 -4.27
C GLU A 106 -6.49 5.95 -4.07
N ASP A 107 -5.74 6.42 -3.07
CA ASP A 107 -5.59 7.85 -2.79
C ASP A 107 -4.76 8.55 -3.86
N TYR A 108 -3.74 7.86 -4.42
CA TYR A 108 -3.01 8.37 -5.57
C TYR A 108 -3.91 8.51 -6.81
N ILE A 109 -4.80 7.54 -7.08
CA ILE A 109 -5.76 7.61 -8.19
C ILE A 109 -6.77 8.74 -7.95
N LYS A 110 -7.30 8.88 -6.73
CA LYS A 110 -8.23 9.96 -6.37
C LYS A 110 -7.61 11.34 -6.55
N ALA A 111 -6.30 11.48 -6.29
CA ALA A 111 -5.59 12.75 -6.44
C ALA A 111 -5.65 13.31 -7.87
N TYR A 112 -5.83 12.47 -8.89
CA TYR A 112 -6.02 12.92 -10.28
C TYR A 112 -7.31 13.72 -10.52
N TYR A 113 -8.30 13.62 -9.62
CA TYR A 113 -9.60 14.29 -9.73
C TYR A 113 -9.69 15.55 -8.87
N LEU A 114 -8.66 15.85 -8.08
CA LEU A 114 -8.65 17.03 -7.20
C LEU A 114 -8.59 18.35 -8.00
N SER A 115 -9.06 19.41 -7.35
CA SER A 115 -8.93 20.79 -7.79
C SER A 115 -7.51 21.31 -7.52
N GLU A 116 -7.17 22.51 -8.02
CA GLU A 116 -5.82 23.08 -7.81
C GLU A 116 -5.50 23.28 -6.33
N THR A 117 -6.45 23.81 -5.56
CA THR A 117 -6.28 24.10 -4.12
C THR A 117 -6.08 22.82 -3.33
N ASP A 118 -6.93 21.82 -3.60
CA ASP A 118 -6.90 20.55 -2.86
C ASP A 118 -5.66 19.73 -3.24
N THR A 119 -5.16 19.88 -4.46
CA THR A 119 -3.91 19.23 -4.90
C THR A 119 -2.73 19.74 -4.11
N GLU A 120 -2.63 21.06 -3.88
CA GLU A 120 -1.51 21.61 -3.10
C GLU A 120 -1.52 21.09 -1.66
N GLU A 121 -2.69 21.08 -1.01
CA GLU A 121 -2.85 20.52 0.33
C GLU A 121 -2.54 19.02 0.35
N TRP A 122 -3.01 18.28 -0.65
CA TRP A 122 -2.76 16.84 -0.76
C TRP A 122 -1.27 16.52 -0.91
N ILE A 123 -0.54 17.27 -1.74
CA ILE A 123 0.92 17.13 -1.92
C ILE A 123 1.67 17.39 -0.61
N ARG A 124 1.26 18.40 0.18
CA ARG A 124 1.89 18.70 1.47
C ARG A 124 1.62 17.62 2.52
N LYS A 125 0.45 16.99 2.48
CA LYS A 125 0.05 15.94 3.42
C LYS A 125 0.71 14.60 3.13
N HIS A 126 0.87 14.23 1.86
CA HIS A 126 1.33 12.90 1.46
C HIS A 126 2.82 12.87 1.13
N THR A 127 3.65 12.71 2.16
CA THR A 127 5.10 12.62 2.05
C THR A 127 5.61 11.23 1.68
N GLU A 128 4.76 10.22 1.59
CA GLU A 128 5.15 8.85 1.23
C GLU A 128 5.49 8.65 -0.25
N TYR A 129 5.10 9.60 -1.11
CA TYR A 129 5.37 9.53 -2.55
C TYR A 129 6.72 10.17 -2.92
N SER A 130 7.30 9.70 -4.02
CA SER A 130 8.52 10.27 -4.61
C SER A 130 8.21 11.59 -5.31
N SER A 131 9.17 12.53 -5.29
CA SER A 131 9.09 13.81 -6.02
C SER A 131 8.71 13.62 -7.49
N LYS A 132 9.29 12.61 -8.16
CA LYS A 132 8.96 12.25 -9.55
C LYS A 132 7.50 11.83 -9.74
N GLN A 133 6.95 11.10 -8.78
CA GLN A 133 5.54 10.67 -8.82
C GLN A 133 4.60 11.87 -8.68
N LEU A 134 4.89 12.76 -7.73
CA LEU A 134 4.12 13.98 -7.50
C LEU A 134 4.20 14.95 -8.69
N GLN A 135 5.39 15.13 -9.28
CA GLN A 135 5.57 15.95 -10.49
C GLN A 135 4.73 15.41 -11.65
N SER A 136 4.72 14.08 -11.85
CA SER A 136 3.91 13.46 -12.89
C SER A 136 2.40 13.66 -12.66
N LEU A 137 1.94 13.56 -11.41
CA LEU A 137 0.54 13.82 -11.05
C LEU A 137 0.13 15.26 -11.43
N VAL A 138 0.97 16.25 -11.12
CA VAL A 138 0.72 17.66 -11.46
C VAL A 138 0.73 17.89 -12.97
N VAL A 139 1.72 17.35 -13.68
CA VAL A 139 1.87 17.54 -15.13
C VAL A 139 0.74 16.87 -15.91
N THR A 140 0.37 15.65 -15.51
CA THR A 140 -0.50 14.78 -16.31
C THR A 140 -1.96 14.82 -15.86
N GLY A 141 -2.21 14.96 -14.56
CA GLY A 141 -3.55 15.00 -13.99
C GLY A 141 -4.14 16.41 -13.99
N VAL A 142 -3.54 17.28 -13.19
CA VAL A 142 -4.05 18.64 -12.95
C VAL A 142 -3.74 19.57 -14.12
N GLY A 143 -2.61 19.33 -14.81
CA GLY A 143 -2.16 20.14 -15.93
C GLY A 143 -3.19 20.36 -17.05
N SER A 144 -4.13 19.43 -17.26
CA SER A 144 -5.19 19.60 -18.26
C SER A 144 -6.27 20.62 -17.85
N ARG A 145 -6.39 20.92 -16.55
CA ARG A 145 -7.44 21.80 -15.98
C ARG A 145 -6.90 23.15 -15.53
N ILE A 146 -5.60 23.25 -15.22
CA ILE A 146 -5.00 24.47 -14.65
C ILE A 146 -4.15 25.25 -15.64
N THR A 147 -3.96 26.53 -15.33
CA THR A 147 -3.09 27.42 -16.08
C THR A 147 -1.62 26.98 -15.99
N LYS A 148 -0.81 27.36 -16.99
CA LYS A 148 0.65 27.10 -16.96
C LYS A 148 1.33 27.69 -15.72
N ARG A 149 0.84 28.85 -15.24
CA ARG A 149 1.37 29.54 -14.05
C ARG A 149 1.12 28.74 -12.77
N SER A 150 -0.12 28.27 -12.58
CA SER A 150 -0.51 27.40 -11.47
C SER A 150 0.32 26.13 -11.42
N ARG A 151 0.55 25.51 -12.59
CA ARG A 151 1.36 24.30 -12.70
C ARG A 151 2.79 24.53 -12.23
N GLN A 152 3.41 25.62 -12.67
CA GLN A 152 4.78 25.96 -12.28
C GLN A 152 4.88 26.17 -10.76
N ARG A 153 3.90 26.84 -10.16
CA ARG A 153 3.83 27.03 -8.70
C ARG A 153 3.80 25.70 -7.95
N LEU A 154 2.96 24.76 -8.36
CA LEU A 154 2.88 23.43 -7.73
C LEU A 154 4.20 22.64 -7.87
N LEU A 155 4.90 22.75 -8.99
CA LEU A 155 6.21 22.12 -9.18
C LEU A 155 7.25 22.70 -8.22
N THR A 156 7.27 24.02 -8.03
CA THR A 156 8.14 24.68 -7.03
C THR A 156 7.84 24.19 -5.61
N VAL A 157 6.57 24.03 -5.25
CA VAL A 157 6.18 23.46 -3.94
C VAL A 157 6.73 22.04 -3.77
N ILE A 158 6.66 21.20 -4.80
CA ILE A 158 7.21 19.83 -4.74
C ILE A 158 8.74 19.85 -4.53
N GLU A 159 9.46 20.71 -5.25
CA GLU A 159 10.92 20.86 -5.08
C GLU A 159 11.30 21.38 -3.69
N GLU A 160 10.53 22.31 -3.12
CA GLU A 160 10.73 22.79 -1.75
C GLU A 160 10.51 21.68 -0.72
N LEU A 161 9.51 20.83 -0.92
CA LEU A 161 9.23 19.69 -0.04
C LEU A 161 10.31 18.62 -0.14
N GLU A 162 10.88 18.39 -1.33
CA GLU A 162 11.99 17.47 -1.53
C GLU A 162 13.25 17.91 -0.77
N LYS A 163 13.54 19.21 -0.75
CA LYS A 163 14.70 19.77 -0.01
C LYS A 163 14.57 19.68 1.52
N ARG A 164 13.36 19.49 2.05
CA ARG A 164 13.11 19.40 3.49
C ARG A 164 13.21 17.98 4.04
N LYS A 165 13.21 16.96 3.18
CA LYS A 165 13.42 15.56 3.54
C LYS A 165 14.90 15.23 3.61
#